data_AF-A0AA91M6T3-F1
#
_entry.id   AF-A0AA91M6T3-F1
#
_cell.length_a   1.000
_cell.length_b   1.000
_cell.length_c   1.000
_cell.angle_alpha   90.00
_cell.angle_beta   90.00
_cell.angle_gamma   90.00
#
_symmetry.space_group_name_H-M   'P 1'
#
loop_
_entity.id
_entity.type
_entity.pdbx_description
1 polymer ?
#
loop_
_entity_poly.entity_id
_entity_poly.type
_entity_poly.pdbx_seq_one_letter_code
_entity_poly.pdbx_strand_id
1 'polypeptide(L)'
;MTEPRAVLTRLTAECHALSWQLYRVSTELAELDRQLSAPSIPPAAAVPVIPVAAPYVPPSPAPSPTQVVPKPEVPVGASGWVGKLLAVAGVAVTLVGVVLLLVLAAQAGILRPQIRVVGGFVLSALLVGAAHRLHGRPGGRTGAIALAATGIAAAYLDIVAITAYYQWVPAAVGLVVAAAVGGAGLVLSRRWDSEHLGVLVLVPLIGLAPVLTGDIDLLLIGFLLALSATALPVQLGKDWTAMFGARIAAATLPLLTALVAVSGDDHRLLLGGACAVAAVLAVIGGLLVLPTSTRPGTVALLTAAGTLPVLAVGAVVGRAPATVLAGALSVVMLGIVLAHRALQPVAVQVFAALSAVAALIAVTTAFQGSVLAPVLLGMALLVAIAGQRSGVGRWVSAGFGFAGGIVYLGYAAPGTLISPTQMSIPDTVATLVASLLVIALVIAVARAYALADSTDPANAPILAVAGGALIGYAVTAFTVTAGVAVGGTGGGFLAGHMAATLCWITMAAVLLRHALRLADRGARTWAIAAGLALTGAATAKLFLFDLGTLDGMFRVAAFIVAGLLLLGMGTGYARSLAQQDER
;
A
#
# COMPACT_ATOMS: atom_id res chain seq x y z
N MET A 1 41.88 -2.60 41.20
CA MET A 1 42.19 -1.94 39.91
C MET A 1 42.43 -2.97 38.78
N THR A 2 41.58 -3.99 38.64
CA THR A 2 41.82 -5.15 37.73
C THR A 2 40.83 -5.29 36.57
N GLU A 3 39.68 -4.61 36.60
CA GLU A 3 38.66 -4.70 35.54
C GLU A 3 39.04 -4.10 34.16
N PRO A 4 39.72 -2.94 34.04
CA PRO A 4 39.92 -2.33 32.72
C PRO A 4 40.89 -3.12 31.82
N ARG A 5 41.83 -3.88 32.40
CA ARG A 5 42.74 -4.74 31.63
C ARG A 5 42.04 -5.97 31.06
N ALA A 6 41.07 -6.53 31.79
CA ALA A 6 40.29 -7.68 31.33
C ALA A 6 39.39 -7.32 30.12
N VAL A 7 38.79 -6.13 30.13
CA VAL A 7 38.00 -5.60 29.02
C VAL A 7 38.88 -5.36 27.79
N LEU A 8 40.07 -4.78 27.97
CA LEU A 8 41.01 -4.55 26.86
C LEU A 8 41.43 -5.88 26.21
N THR A 9 41.80 -6.89 27.00
CA THR A 9 42.17 -8.21 26.47
C THR A 9 41.01 -8.89 25.73
N ARG A 10 39.77 -8.69 26.18
CA ARG A 10 38.58 -9.22 25.51
C ARG A 10 38.34 -8.54 24.16
N LEU A 11 38.41 -7.21 24.11
CA LEU A 11 38.24 -6.45 22.87
C LEU A 11 39.35 -6.76 21.86
N THR A 12 40.59 -6.93 22.32
CA THR A 12 41.71 -7.35 21.46
C THR A 12 41.48 -8.75 20.89
N ALA A 13 40.96 -9.70 21.69
CA ALA A 13 40.61 -11.04 21.20
C ALA A 13 39.47 -11.01 20.17
N GLU A 14 38.43 -10.18 20.39
CA GLU A 14 37.32 -9.98 19.45
C GLU A 14 37.80 -9.35 18.12
N CYS A 15 38.70 -8.36 18.17
CA CYS A 15 39.33 -7.79 16.97
C CYS A 15 40.17 -8.83 16.20
N HIS A 16 40.91 -9.69 16.90
CA HIS A 16 41.66 -10.77 16.25
C HIS A 16 40.73 -11.79 15.57
N ALA A 17 39.61 -12.14 16.21
CA ALA A 17 38.62 -13.04 15.62
C ALA A 17 37.98 -12.45 14.36
N LEU A 18 37.62 -11.16 14.38
CA LEU A 18 37.09 -10.44 13.20
C LEU A 18 38.11 -10.36 12.06
N SER A 19 39.38 -10.08 12.38
CA SER A 19 40.45 -10.07 11.38
C SER A 19 40.63 -11.44 10.72
N TRP A 20 40.51 -12.51 11.48
CA TRP A 20 40.63 -13.88 10.96
C TRP A 20 39.43 -14.27 10.09
N GLN A 21 38.22 -13.87 10.48
CA GLN A 21 37.02 -14.04 9.66
C GLN A 21 37.11 -13.28 8.33
N LEU A 22 37.57 -12.03 8.34
CA LEU A 22 37.77 -11.23 7.13
C LEU A 22 38.82 -11.86 6.21
N TYR A 23 39.92 -12.39 6.78
CA TYR A 23 40.92 -13.13 6.01
C TYR A 23 40.30 -14.36 5.34
N ARG A 24 39.53 -15.16 6.08
CA ARG A 24 38.85 -16.33 5.53
C ARG A 24 37.87 -15.98 4.40
N VAL A 25 37.05 -14.95 4.59
CA VAL A 25 36.12 -14.48 3.54
C VAL A 25 36.89 -14.01 2.30
N SER A 26 38.02 -13.32 2.48
CA SER A 26 38.86 -12.91 1.34
C SER A 26 39.44 -14.10 0.58
N THR A 27 39.83 -15.17 1.27
CA THR A 27 40.34 -16.38 0.63
C THR A 27 39.24 -17.17 -0.10
N GLU A 28 38.03 -17.23 0.46
CA GLU A 28 36.89 -17.89 -0.19
C GLU A 28 36.45 -17.13 -1.46
N LEU A 29 36.47 -15.80 -1.41
CA LEU A 29 36.20 -14.96 -2.59
C LEU A 29 37.26 -15.11 -3.68
N ALA A 30 38.54 -15.20 -3.30
CA ALA A 30 39.64 -15.42 -4.26
C ALA A 30 39.55 -16.80 -4.93
N GLU A 31 39.11 -17.82 -4.20
CA GLU A 31 38.89 -19.17 -4.75
C GLU A 31 37.69 -19.19 -5.70
N LEU A 32 36.61 -18.49 -5.35
CA LEU A 32 35.43 -18.35 -6.21
C LEU A 32 35.77 -17.62 -7.52
N ASP A 33 36.56 -16.56 -7.46
CA ASP A 33 37.05 -15.82 -8.64
C ASP A 33 37.91 -16.72 -9.55
N ARG A 34 38.74 -17.58 -8.95
CA ARG A 34 39.54 -18.57 -9.69
C ARG A 34 38.68 -19.63 -10.36
N GLN A 35 37.59 -20.06 -9.73
CA GLN A 35 36.62 -21.00 -10.32
C GLN A 35 35.81 -20.38 -11.46
N LEU A 36 35.40 -19.12 -11.31
CA LEU A 36 34.69 -18.38 -12.36
C LEU A 36 35.59 -18.04 -13.55
N SER A 37 36.90 -17.92 -13.31
CA SER A 37 37.90 -17.62 -14.33
C SER A 37 38.48 -18.86 -15.03
N ALA A 38 38.08 -20.07 -14.63
CA ALA A 38 38.53 -21.29 -15.30
C ALA A 38 37.84 -21.45 -16.67
N PRO A 39 38.60 -21.60 -17.78
CA PRO A 39 38.00 -21.73 -19.12
C PRO A 39 37.21 -23.04 -19.25
N SER A 40 35.97 -22.93 -19.74
CA SER A 40 35.11 -24.08 -20.07
C SER A 40 35.70 -24.88 -21.24
N ILE A 41 35.96 -26.17 -21.03
CA ILE A 41 36.38 -27.11 -22.08
C ILE A 41 35.22 -27.28 -23.09
N PRO A 42 35.44 -27.21 -24.42
CA PRO A 42 34.37 -27.38 -25.40
C PRO A 42 33.85 -28.83 -25.42
N PRO A 43 32.56 -29.07 -25.71
CA PRO A 43 32.03 -30.42 -25.85
C PRO A 43 32.62 -31.13 -27.08
N ALA A 44 32.93 -32.42 -26.94
CA ALA A 44 33.45 -33.26 -28.01
C ALA A 44 32.43 -33.40 -29.15
N ALA A 45 32.87 -33.14 -30.38
CA ALA A 45 32.08 -33.26 -31.60
C ALA A 45 31.77 -34.72 -31.95
N ALA A 46 30.53 -34.97 -32.40
CA ALA A 46 30.08 -36.27 -32.90
C ALA A 46 30.80 -36.65 -34.21
N VAL A 47 31.22 -37.92 -34.32
CA VAL A 47 31.93 -38.47 -35.48
C VAL A 47 30.95 -38.73 -36.63
N PRO A 48 31.17 -38.19 -37.85
CA PRO A 48 30.41 -38.56 -39.03
C PRO A 48 30.99 -39.79 -39.76
N VAL A 49 30.09 -40.60 -40.31
CA VAL A 49 30.37 -41.82 -41.10
C VAL A 49 30.93 -41.44 -42.48
N ILE A 50 31.97 -42.17 -42.91
CA ILE A 50 32.82 -41.94 -44.08
C ILE A 50 32.12 -42.27 -45.41
N PRO A 51 32.26 -41.43 -46.45
CA PRO A 51 32.19 -41.87 -47.85
C PRO A 51 33.59 -41.91 -48.51
N VAL A 52 33.76 -42.89 -49.40
CA VAL A 52 35.00 -43.24 -50.13
C VAL A 52 35.17 -42.43 -51.43
N ALA A 53 36.44 -42.31 -51.86
CA ALA A 53 37.00 -42.05 -53.21
C ALA A 53 37.59 -40.65 -53.50
N ALA A 54 38.70 -40.70 -54.25
CA ALA A 54 39.77 -39.70 -54.38
C ALA A 54 39.63 -38.80 -55.65
N PRO A 55 40.70 -38.14 -56.13
CA PRO A 55 40.98 -36.71 -56.00
C PRO A 55 40.78 -35.90 -57.31
N TYR A 56 40.51 -34.60 -57.21
CA TYR A 56 40.59 -33.68 -58.35
C TYR A 56 40.95 -32.25 -57.92
N VAL A 57 41.97 -31.67 -58.55
CA VAL A 57 42.38 -30.26 -58.55
C VAL A 57 42.40 -29.87 -60.04
N PRO A 58 41.73 -28.80 -60.54
CA PRO A 58 42.13 -27.37 -60.37
C PRO A 58 40.92 -26.38 -60.54
N PRO A 59 41.06 -25.08 -60.91
CA PRO A 59 41.97 -23.98 -60.55
C PRO A 59 41.25 -22.78 -59.85
N SER A 60 42.00 -21.86 -59.23
CA SER A 60 41.53 -20.50 -58.83
C SER A 60 41.40 -19.59 -60.07
N PRO A 61 40.57 -18.50 -60.17
CA PRO A 61 40.38 -17.44 -59.15
C PRO A 61 39.00 -16.69 -59.10
N ALA A 62 38.72 -15.97 -58.00
CA ALA A 62 38.23 -14.57 -57.94
C ALA A 62 37.89 -14.15 -56.49
N PRO A 63 38.34 -12.97 -56.01
CA PRO A 63 38.05 -12.51 -54.64
C PRO A 63 36.65 -11.90 -54.54
N SER A 64 35.88 -12.33 -53.54
CA SER A 64 34.66 -11.65 -53.09
C SER A 64 34.99 -10.61 -52.01
N PRO A 65 34.23 -9.51 -51.89
CA PRO A 65 34.63 -8.33 -51.15
C PRO A 65 34.71 -8.58 -49.64
N THR A 66 35.78 -8.07 -49.04
CA THR A 66 36.09 -8.14 -47.61
C THR A 66 35.00 -7.42 -46.81
N GLN A 67 34.18 -8.18 -46.07
CA GLN A 67 33.46 -7.60 -44.93
C GLN A 67 34.49 -7.23 -43.87
N VAL A 68 34.57 -5.94 -43.55
CA VAL A 68 35.34 -5.42 -42.42
C VAL A 68 34.64 -5.91 -41.15
N VAL A 69 35.15 -7.01 -40.59
CA VAL A 69 34.85 -7.42 -39.22
C VAL A 69 35.46 -6.35 -38.29
N PRO A 70 34.69 -5.72 -37.39
CA PRO A 70 35.25 -4.81 -36.40
C PRO A 70 36.28 -5.57 -35.55
N LYS A 71 37.51 -5.04 -35.53
CA LYS A 71 38.58 -5.53 -34.66
C LYS A 71 38.08 -5.52 -33.20
N PRO A 72 38.17 -6.62 -32.45
CA PRO A 72 37.98 -6.59 -31.00
C PRO A 72 39.06 -5.67 -30.42
N GLU A 73 38.64 -4.54 -29.86
CA GLU A 73 39.52 -3.76 -28.97
C GLU A 73 39.87 -4.65 -27.78
N VAL A 74 41.15 -5.03 -27.72
CA VAL A 74 41.74 -5.69 -26.57
C VAL A 74 41.50 -4.80 -25.36
N PRO A 75 40.81 -5.27 -24.29
CA PRO A 75 40.72 -4.52 -23.06
C PRO A 75 42.13 -4.42 -22.49
N VAL A 76 42.66 -3.19 -22.42
CA VAL A 76 43.91 -2.93 -21.70
C VAL A 76 43.66 -3.27 -20.23
N GLY A 77 44.18 -4.43 -19.83
CA GLY A 77 44.02 -4.99 -18.51
C GLY A 77 44.68 -4.16 -17.40
N ALA A 78 43.98 -4.13 -16.26
CA ALA A 78 44.52 -4.50 -14.96
C ALA A 78 45.72 -3.72 -14.35
N SER A 79 45.95 -2.45 -14.72
CA SER A 79 46.92 -1.56 -14.00
C SER A 79 46.31 -0.23 -13.50
N GLY A 80 45.04 0.05 -13.81
CA GLY A 80 44.41 1.33 -13.44
C GLY A 80 43.74 1.37 -12.06
N TRP A 81 43.53 0.22 -11.41
CA TRP A 81 42.70 0.19 -10.19
C TRP A 81 43.46 0.65 -8.96
N VAL A 82 44.71 0.22 -8.79
CA VAL A 82 45.58 0.68 -7.68
C VAL A 82 45.92 2.17 -7.84
N GLY A 83 46.15 2.64 -9.06
CA GLY A 83 46.35 4.07 -9.35
C GLY A 83 45.10 4.92 -9.08
N LYS A 84 43.90 4.42 -9.42
CA LYS A 84 42.63 5.06 -9.06
C LYS A 84 42.38 5.01 -7.54
N LEU A 85 42.72 3.91 -6.86
CA LEU A 85 42.59 3.80 -5.40
C LEU A 85 43.55 4.74 -4.67
N LEU A 86 44.82 4.83 -5.10
CA LEU A 86 45.82 5.74 -4.55
C LEU A 86 45.49 7.21 -4.86
N ALA A 87 44.97 7.52 -6.04
CA ALA A 87 44.50 8.85 -6.37
C ALA A 87 43.28 9.25 -5.53
N VAL A 88 42.31 8.35 -5.36
CA VAL A 88 41.13 8.59 -4.50
C VAL A 88 41.52 8.69 -3.03
N ALA A 89 42.42 7.83 -2.54
CA ALA A 89 42.94 7.89 -1.17
C ALA A 89 43.77 9.15 -0.92
N GLY A 90 44.63 9.54 -1.87
CA GLY A 90 45.41 10.76 -1.81
C GLY A 90 44.54 12.03 -1.81
N VAL A 91 43.50 12.07 -2.65
CA VAL A 91 42.50 13.14 -2.63
C VAL A 91 41.74 13.14 -1.30
N ALA A 92 41.33 11.98 -0.77
CA ALA A 92 40.63 11.90 0.50
C ALA A 92 41.48 12.40 1.67
N VAL A 93 42.74 11.95 1.78
CA VAL A 93 43.66 12.35 2.84
C VAL A 93 43.99 13.85 2.75
N THR A 94 44.21 14.38 1.54
CA THR A 94 44.47 15.82 1.36
C THR A 94 43.22 16.66 1.67
N LEU A 95 42.02 16.22 1.27
CA LEU A 95 40.78 16.90 1.63
C LEU A 95 40.57 16.91 3.15
N VAL A 96 40.80 15.78 3.82
CA VAL A 96 40.72 15.66 5.29
C VAL A 96 41.75 16.58 5.94
N GLY A 97 43.00 16.61 5.45
CA GLY A 97 44.03 17.51 5.94
C GLY A 97 43.66 18.98 5.78
N VAL A 98 43.12 19.37 4.63
CA VAL A 98 42.65 20.74 4.36
C VAL A 98 41.47 21.11 5.27
N VAL A 99 40.51 20.20 5.47
CA VAL A 99 39.38 20.41 6.38
C VAL A 99 39.86 20.54 7.82
N LEU A 100 40.77 19.68 8.28
CA LEU A 100 41.36 19.78 9.62
C LEU A 100 42.15 21.08 9.81
N LEU A 101 42.91 21.53 8.81
CA LEU A 101 43.60 22.82 8.83
C LEU A 101 42.63 24.00 8.87
N LEU A 102 41.53 23.95 8.10
CA LEU A 102 40.47 24.97 8.13
C LEU A 102 39.78 25.01 9.49
N VAL A 103 39.49 23.86 10.10
CA VAL A 103 38.94 23.76 11.46
C VAL A 103 39.93 24.28 12.50
N LEU A 104 41.21 23.99 12.36
CA LEU A 104 42.25 24.46 13.27
C LEU A 104 42.46 25.97 13.16
N ALA A 105 42.54 26.49 11.94
CA ALA A 105 42.61 27.94 11.67
C ALA A 105 41.32 28.66 12.10
N ALA A 106 40.20 27.95 12.08
CA ALA A 106 38.95 28.42 12.63
C ALA A 106 38.96 28.52 14.16
N GLN A 107 39.46 27.49 14.84
CA GLN A 107 39.59 27.47 16.30
C GLN A 107 40.66 28.48 16.79
N ALA A 108 41.72 28.68 16.01
CA ALA A 108 42.76 29.67 16.28
C ALA A 108 42.31 31.12 16.01
N GLY A 109 41.07 31.36 15.56
CA GLY A 109 40.54 32.70 15.29
C GLY A 109 41.11 33.39 14.05
N ILE A 110 42.00 32.73 13.29
CA ILE A 110 42.69 33.28 12.11
C ILE A 110 41.68 33.56 10.98
N LEU A 111 40.72 32.67 10.79
CA LEU A 111 39.61 32.87 9.85
C LEU A 111 38.42 33.48 10.59
N ARG A 112 38.18 34.78 10.44
CA ARG A 112 36.95 35.40 10.95
C ARG A 112 35.70 34.68 10.39
N PRO A 113 34.61 34.52 11.18
CA PRO A 113 33.39 33.87 10.72
C PRO A 113 32.88 34.36 9.35
N GLN A 114 32.93 35.68 9.10
CA GLN A 114 32.49 36.30 7.86
C GLN A 114 33.31 35.80 6.65
N ILE A 115 34.62 35.64 6.81
CA ILE A 115 35.51 35.17 5.74
C ILE A 115 35.22 33.71 5.40
N ARG A 116 34.86 32.88 6.38
CA ARG A 116 34.53 31.47 6.16
C ARG A 116 33.27 31.32 5.31
N VAL A 117 32.20 32.04 5.69
CA VAL A 117 30.92 32.02 4.98
C VAL A 117 31.07 32.58 3.56
N VAL A 118 31.72 33.73 3.41
CA VAL A 118 31.95 34.34 2.09
C VAL A 118 32.83 33.42 1.23
N GLY A 119 33.88 32.85 1.80
CA GLY A 119 34.75 31.88 1.13
C GLY A 119 34.01 30.61 0.70
N GLY A 120 33.08 30.12 1.53
CA GLY A 120 32.21 28.99 1.23
C GLY A 120 31.28 29.27 0.04
N PHE A 121 30.57 30.40 0.03
CA PHE A 121 29.71 30.77 -1.09
C PHE A 121 30.50 30.97 -2.39
N VAL A 122 31.68 31.59 -2.31
CA VAL A 122 32.58 31.74 -3.46
C VAL A 122 33.04 30.37 -3.97
N LEU A 123 33.45 29.47 -3.08
CA LEU A 123 33.85 28.11 -3.44
C LEU A 123 32.68 27.33 -4.07
N SER A 124 31.48 27.44 -3.52
CA SER A 124 30.26 26.86 -4.08
C SER A 124 30.02 27.33 -5.51
N ALA A 125 30.07 28.65 -5.74
CA ALA A 125 29.89 29.23 -7.08
C ALA A 125 30.99 28.76 -8.06
N LEU A 126 32.25 28.66 -7.60
CA LEU A 126 33.36 28.14 -8.39
C LEU A 126 33.17 26.66 -8.75
N LEU A 127 32.69 25.82 -7.83
CA LEU A 127 32.41 24.41 -8.08
C LEU A 127 31.28 24.22 -9.09
N VAL A 128 30.18 24.97 -8.96
CA VAL A 128 29.07 24.94 -9.92
C VAL A 128 29.52 25.49 -11.29
N GLY A 129 30.34 26.54 -11.32
CA GLY A 129 30.93 27.08 -12.55
C GLY A 129 31.87 26.09 -13.24
N ALA A 130 32.72 25.40 -12.46
CA ALA A 130 33.60 24.33 -12.96
C ALA A 130 32.79 23.14 -13.49
N ALA A 131 31.70 22.77 -12.81
CA ALA A 131 30.76 21.75 -13.27
C ALA A 131 30.17 22.10 -14.64
N HIS A 132 29.77 23.36 -14.85
CA HIS A 132 29.24 23.81 -16.14
C HIS A 132 30.26 23.70 -17.27
N ARG A 133 31.52 24.08 -17.02
CA ARG A 133 32.62 23.92 -17.99
C ARG A 133 32.94 22.45 -18.29
N LEU A 134 32.88 21.59 -17.27
CA LEU A 134 33.17 20.16 -17.41
C LEU A 134 32.05 19.41 -18.14
N HIS A 135 30.80 19.85 -17.99
CA HIS A 135 29.64 19.20 -18.61
C HIS A 135 29.72 19.17 -20.15
N GLY A 136 30.32 20.20 -20.77
CA GLY A 136 30.51 20.27 -22.21
C GLY A 136 31.64 19.41 -22.78
N ARG A 137 32.45 18.75 -21.93
CA ARG A 137 33.59 17.93 -22.37
C ARG A 137 33.21 16.43 -22.53
N PRO A 138 33.81 15.70 -23.49
CA PRO A 138 33.61 14.26 -23.63
C PRO A 138 33.95 13.53 -22.33
N GLY A 139 33.02 12.72 -21.80
CA GLY A 139 33.20 11.99 -20.55
C GLY A 139 33.09 12.82 -19.25
N GLY A 140 32.85 14.13 -19.33
CA GLY A 140 32.81 15.03 -18.16
C GLY A 140 31.51 15.01 -17.34
N ARG A 141 30.45 14.36 -17.83
CA ARG A 141 29.09 14.47 -17.26
C ARG A 141 28.98 13.99 -15.82
N THR A 142 29.60 12.87 -15.47
CA THR A 142 29.60 12.33 -14.10
C THR A 142 30.33 13.27 -13.12
N GLY A 143 31.51 13.75 -13.51
CA GLY A 143 32.27 14.72 -12.73
C GLY A 143 31.54 16.06 -12.59
N ALA A 144 30.85 16.50 -13.63
CA ALA A 144 30.03 17.72 -13.58
C ALA A 144 28.85 17.59 -12.61
N ILE A 145 28.13 16.46 -12.63
CA ILE A 145 27.03 16.21 -11.67
C ILE A 145 27.57 16.21 -10.23
N ALA A 146 28.69 15.53 -9.98
CA ALA A 146 29.32 15.50 -8.66
C ALA A 146 29.76 16.90 -8.21
N LEU A 147 30.45 17.67 -9.06
CA LEU A 147 30.90 19.03 -8.73
C LEU A 147 29.72 19.99 -8.49
N ALA A 148 28.66 19.90 -9.29
CA ALA A 148 27.46 20.72 -9.10
C ALA A 148 26.75 20.38 -7.79
N ALA A 149 26.57 19.09 -7.49
CA ALA A 149 25.98 18.64 -6.24
C ALA A 149 26.80 19.10 -5.03
N THR A 150 28.13 18.95 -5.07
CA THR A 150 29.04 19.41 -4.02
C THR A 150 28.99 20.93 -3.84
N GLY A 151 28.96 21.69 -4.94
CA GLY A 151 28.82 23.14 -4.87
C GLY A 151 27.50 23.56 -4.20
N ILE A 152 26.37 22.95 -4.61
CA ILE A 152 25.05 23.24 -4.01
C ILE A 152 25.00 22.84 -2.53
N ALA A 153 25.57 21.68 -2.18
CA ALA A 153 25.68 21.24 -0.79
C ALA A 153 26.52 22.22 0.06
N ALA A 154 27.63 22.74 -0.47
CA ALA A 154 28.43 23.75 0.21
C ALA A 154 27.61 25.03 0.47
N ALA A 155 26.83 25.51 -0.51
CA ALA A 155 25.95 26.65 -0.31
C ALA A 155 24.89 26.39 0.76
N TYR A 156 24.30 25.20 0.84
CA TYR A 156 23.37 24.86 1.92
C TYR A 156 24.03 24.86 3.30
N LEU A 157 25.27 24.39 3.41
CA LEU A 157 26.03 24.45 4.67
C LEU A 157 26.32 25.89 5.09
N ASP A 158 26.67 26.77 4.14
CA ASP A 158 26.86 28.19 4.43
C ASP A 158 25.55 28.88 4.85
N ILE A 159 24.42 28.49 4.25
CA ILE A 159 23.08 28.98 4.64
C ILE A 159 22.76 28.55 6.07
N VAL A 160 23.00 27.30 6.45
CA VAL A 160 22.87 26.83 7.84
C VAL A 160 23.80 27.60 8.77
N ALA A 161 25.03 27.86 8.33
CA ALA A 161 25.99 28.61 9.13
C ALA A 161 25.47 30.02 9.46
N ILE A 162 24.94 30.77 8.49
CA ILE A 162 24.46 32.14 8.73
C ILE A 162 23.12 32.22 9.47
N THR A 163 22.32 31.17 9.47
CA THR A 163 20.95 31.19 10.02
C THR A 163 20.83 30.43 11.34
N ALA A 164 21.26 29.17 11.39
CA ALA A 164 21.11 28.32 12.56
C ALA A 164 22.32 28.43 13.51
N TYR A 165 23.54 28.52 12.96
CA TYR A 165 24.75 28.51 13.79
C TYR A 165 25.16 29.91 14.29
N TYR A 166 25.39 30.86 13.37
CA TYR A 166 25.79 32.22 13.72
C TYR A 166 24.60 33.16 13.97
N GLN A 167 23.39 32.75 13.56
CA GLN A 167 22.15 33.52 13.71
C GLN A 167 22.23 34.97 13.20
N TRP A 168 22.96 35.19 12.10
CA TRP A 168 23.05 36.51 11.45
C TRP A 168 21.77 36.91 10.73
N VAL A 169 20.97 35.93 10.30
CA VAL A 169 19.73 36.16 9.54
C VAL A 169 18.61 35.25 10.05
N PRO A 170 17.34 35.72 10.02
CA PRO A 170 16.20 34.91 10.44
C PRO A 170 15.99 33.68 9.56
N ALA A 171 15.38 32.63 10.13
CA ALA A 171 15.08 31.36 9.44
C ALA A 171 14.33 31.56 8.11
N ALA A 172 13.35 32.47 8.07
CA ALA A 172 12.60 32.79 6.86
C ALA A 172 13.49 33.26 5.70
N VAL A 173 14.50 34.10 5.99
CA VAL A 173 15.46 34.56 4.98
C VAL A 173 16.35 33.41 4.54
N GLY A 174 16.81 32.58 5.48
CA GLY A 174 17.57 31.36 5.19
C GLY A 174 16.85 30.42 4.24
N LEU A 175 15.56 30.16 4.48
CA LEU A 175 14.71 29.31 3.64
C LEU A 175 14.52 29.88 2.24
N VAL A 176 14.31 31.20 2.11
CA VAL A 176 14.19 31.85 0.78
C VAL A 176 15.49 31.70 -0.02
N VAL A 177 16.64 31.94 0.61
CA VAL A 177 17.95 31.77 -0.04
C VAL A 177 18.18 30.30 -0.39
N ALA A 178 17.85 29.36 0.50
CA ALA A 178 17.96 27.93 0.24
C ALA A 178 17.06 27.48 -0.91
N ALA A 179 15.82 27.98 -0.99
CA ALA A 179 14.91 27.71 -2.11
C ALA A 179 15.43 28.30 -3.43
N ALA A 180 16.07 29.48 -3.42
CA ALA A 180 16.67 30.05 -4.61
C ALA A 180 17.85 29.17 -5.13
N VAL A 181 18.74 28.75 -4.23
CA VAL A 181 19.85 27.85 -4.55
C VAL A 181 19.35 26.48 -5.02
N GLY A 182 18.38 25.90 -4.31
CA GLY A 182 17.77 24.63 -4.67
C GLY A 182 17.01 24.69 -5.99
N GLY A 183 16.24 25.76 -6.21
CA GLY A 183 15.55 26.02 -7.47
C GLY A 183 16.52 26.12 -8.65
N ALA A 184 17.64 26.82 -8.49
CA ALA A 184 18.69 26.86 -9.50
C ALA A 184 19.28 25.46 -9.77
N GLY A 185 19.52 24.68 -8.71
CA GLY A 185 19.96 23.29 -8.81
C GLY A 185 18.97 22.37 -9.54
N LEU A 186 17.67 22.53 -9.29
CA LEU A 186 16.62 21.76 -9.96
C LEU A 186 16.42 22.18 -11.42
N VAL A 187 16.56 23.47 -11.74
CA VAL A 187 16.60 23.93 -13.14
C VAL A 187 17.82 23.34 -13.86
N LEU A 188 18.97 23.28 -13.19
CA LEU A 188 20.17 22.67 -13.74
C LEU A 188 19.99 21.17 -13.96
N SER A 189 19.37 20.45 -13.02
CA SER A 189 19.10 19.01 -13.14
C SER A 189 18.16 18.71 -14.31
N ARG A 190 17.13 19.55 -14.55
CA ARG A 190 16.27 19.45 -15.73
C ARG A 190 17.01 19.74 -17.03
N ARG A 191 17.86 20.76 -17.07
CA ARG A 191 18.68 21.08 -18.25
C ARG A 191 19.67 19.98 -18.60
N TRP A 192 20.23 19.31 -17.58
CA TRP A 192 21.19 18.22 -17.74
C TRP A 192 20.54 16.84 -17.80
N ASP A 193 19.20 16.78 -17.76
CA ASP A 193 18.41 15.56 -17.76
C ASP A 193 18.93 14.51 -16.77
N SER A 194 19.17 14.93 -15.52
CA SER A 194 19.79 14.09 -14.49
C SER A 194 18.94 14.03 -13.22
N GLU A 195 18.25 12.90 -13.04
CA GLU A 195 17.49 12.62 -11.82
C GLU A 195 18.40 12.63 -10.58
N HIS A 196 19.58 12.02 -10.66
CA HIS A 196 20.54 11.98 -9.55
C HIS A 196 20.91 13.36 -9.05
N LEU A 197 21.16 14.32 -9.94
CA LEU A 197 21.41 15.70 -9.54
C LEU A 197 20.17 16.31 -8.87
N GLY A 198 18.97 16.07 -9.42
CA GLY A 198 17.72 16.54 -8.83
C GLY A 198 17.52 16.03 -7.39
N VAL A 199 17.75 14.75 -7.16
CA VAL A 199 17.66 14.12 -5.82
C VAL A 199 18.75 14.67 -4.88
N LEU A 200 19.99 14.81 -5.36
CA LEU A 200 21.10 15.40 -4.60
C LEU A 200 20.88 16.88 -4.25
N VAL A 201 19.98 17.58 -4.95
CA VAL A 201 19.60 18.96 -4.64
C VAL A 201 18.40 19.00 -3.69
N LEU A 202 17.37 18.19 -3.94
CA LEU A 202 16.12 18.23 -3.21
C LEU A 202 16.23 17.58 -1.82
N VAL A 203 16.85 16.40 -1.71
CA VAL A 203 16.91 15.66 -0.44
C VAL A 203 17.67 16.44 0.64
N PRO A 204 18.86 17.01 0.36
CA PRO A 204 19.52 17.86 1.35
C PRO A 204 18.68 19.08 1.73
N LEU A 205 17.97 19.70 0.79
CA LEU A 205 17.10 20.85 1.10
C LEU A 205 15.94 20.48 2.03
N ILE A 206 15.35 19.29 1.85
CA ILE A 206 14.32 18.75 2.76
C ILE A 206 14.91 18.56 4.16
N GLY A 207 16.10 17.98 4.27
CA GLY A 207 16.77 17.75 5.56
C GLY A 207 17.29 19.03 6.23
N LEU A 208 17.62 20.06 5.45
CA LEU A 208 18.10 21.35 5.93
C LEU A 208 16.99 22.16 6.60
N ALA A 209 15.77 22.11 6.06
CA ALA A 209 14.69 23.00 6.47
C ALA A 209 14.32 22.89 7.98
N PRO A 210 14.24 21.69 8.59
CA PRO A 210 14.06 21.55 10.04
C PRO A 210 15.22 22.15 10.85
N VAL A 211 16.46 22.03 10.36
CA VAL A 211 17.66 22.59 11.03
C VAL A 211 17.62 24.12 11.04
N LEU A 212 17.09 24.73 9.98
CA LEU A 212 16.95 26.19 9.86
C LEU A 212 15.85 26.76 10.77
N THR A 213 14.79 25.99 11.00
CA THR A 213 13.59 26.44 11.72
C THR A 213 13.61 26.06 13.21
N GLY A 214 14.36 25.02 13.58
CA GLY A 214 14.49 24.55 14.96
C GLY A 214 13.32 23.67 15.42
N ASP A 215 12.10 24.05 15.06
CA ASP A 215 10.85 23.35 15.41
C ASP A 215 10.04 22.97 14.17
N ILE A 216 9.11 22.02 14.33
CA ILE A 216 8.14 21.64 13.29
C ILE A 216 6.94 22.56 13.35
N ASP A 217 7.13 23.79 12.90
CA ASP A 217 6.10 24.83 12.86
C ASP A 217 5.38 24.93 11.51
N LEU A 218 4.37 25.80 11.44
CA LEU A 218 3.61 26.05 10.21
C LEU A 218 4.48 26.64 9.10
N LEU A 219 5.57 27.34 9.45
CA LEU A 219 6.49 27.94 8.50
C LEU A 219 7.33 26.85 7.80
N LEU A 220 7.84 25.86 8.54
CA LEU A 220 8.52 24.69 7.99
C LEU A 220 7.57 23.88 7.09
N ILE A 221 6.36 23.59 7.57
CA ILE A 221 5.35 22.83 6.81
C ILE A 221 5.00 23.58 5.52
N GLY A 222 4.70 24.87 5.62
CA GLY A 222 4.39 25.72 4.46
C GLY A 222 5.52 25.76 3.45
N PHE A 223 6.76 25.91 3.92
CA PHE A 223 7.95 25.87 3.07
C PHE A 223 8.10 24.54 2.33
N LEU A 224 7.97 23.41 3.01
CA LEU A 224 8.13 22.09 2.38
C LEU A 224 6.99 21.73 1.42
N LEU A 225 5.77 22.20 1.69
CA LEU A 225 4.66 22.13 0.73
C LEU A 225 4.93 23.00 -0.51
N ALA A 226 5.40 24.23 -0.33
CA ALA A 226 5.79 25.10 -1.43
C ALA A 226 6.96 24.50 -2.25
N LEU A 227 7.95 23.91 -1.59
CA LEU A 227 9.04 23.20 -2.23
C LEU A 227 8.54 22.00 -3.04
N SER A 228 7.63 21.20 -2.47
CA SER A 228 7.02 20.09 -3.19
C SER A 228 6.23 20.57 -4.41
N ALA A 229 5.44 21.65 -4.29
CA ALA A 229 4.69 22.23 -5.41
C ALA A 229 5.60 22.76 -6.52
N THR A 230 6.63 23.54 -6.16
CA THR A 230 7.57 24.17 -7.13
C THR A 230 8.51 23.18 -7.79
N ALA A 231 8.78 22.02 -7.17
CA ALA A 231 9.55 20.94 -7.78
C ALA A 231 8.73 20.11 -8.79
N LEU A 232 7.40 20.24 -8.84
CA LEU A 232 6.54 19.47 -9.77
C LEU A 232 6.87 19.69 -11.25
N PRO A 233 7.01 20.94 -11.76
CA PRO A 233 7.26 21.17 -13.18
C PRO A 233 8.59 20.58 -13.64
N VAL A 234 9.55 20.44 -12.71
CA VAL A 234 10.90 19.94 -12.97
C VAL A 234 10.90 18.49 -13.45
N GLN A 235 9.94 17.69 -13.02
CA GLN A 235 9.82 16.26 -13.34
C GLN A 235 8.77 15.95 -14.43
N LEU A 236 8.04 16.95 -14.95
CA LEU A 236 7.03 16.73 -16.00
C LEU A 236 7.69 16.20 -17.28
N GLY A 237 7.14 15.10 -17.80
CA GLY A 237 7.63 14.42 -19.00
C GLY A 237 8.81 13.48 -18.77
N LYS A 238 9.19 13.21 -17.51
CA LYS A 238 10.37 12.42 -17.15
C LYS A 238 9.99 11.32 -16.16
N ASP A 239 10.59 10.14 -16.29
CA ASP A 239 10.38 9.02 -15.36
C ASP A 239 11.30 9.10 -14.13
N TRP A 240 11.20 10.21 -13.40
CA TRP A 240 12.03 10.47 -12.22
C TRP A 240 11.32 10.03 -10.94
N THR A 241 11.24 8.72 -10.75
CA THR A 241 10.50 8.11 -9.62
C THR A 241 11.12 8.43 -8.25
N ALA A 242 12.44 8.55 -8.14
CA ALA A 242 13.10 8.94 -6.89
C ALA A 242 12.84 10.41 -6.56
N MET A 243 12.81 11.28 -7.58
CA MET A 243 12.43 12.68 -7.41
C MET A 243 10.98 12.83 -6.94
N PHE A 244 10.06 12.05 -7.53
CA PHE A 244 8.66 12.01 -7.08
C PHE A 244 8.57 11.55 -5.62
N GLY A 245 9.28 10.48 -5.26
CA GLY A 245 9.36 9.99 -3.88
C GLY A 245 9.88 11.05 -2.90
N ALA A 246 10.92 11.78 -3.27
CA ALA A 246 11.46 12.89 -2.46
C ALA A 246 10.44 14.02 -2.27
N ARG A 247 9.68 14.39 -3.32
CA ARG A 247 8.61 15.41 -3.21
C ARG A 247 7.45 14.97 -2.33
N ILE A 248 7.08 13.69 -2.38
CA ILE A 248 6.10 13.11 -1.47
C ILE A 248 6.66 13.16 -0.04
N ALA A 249 7.87 12.68 0.20
CA ALA A 249 8.50 12.71 1.52
C ALA A 249 8.57 14.14 2.11
N ALA A 250 8.92 15.14 1.29
CA ALA A 250 8.97 16.54 1.69
C ALA A 250 7.65 17.04 2.28
N ALA A 251 6.52 16.72 1.63
CA ALA A 251 5.21 17.14 2.09
C ALA A 251 4.70 16.29 3.26
N THR A 252 4.96 14.97 3.22
CA THR A 252 4.27 14.00 4.07
C THR A 252 4.91 13.85 5.44
N LEU A 253 6.24 13.74 5.50
CA LEU A 253 6.95 13.44 6.76
C LEU A 253 6.76 14.54 7.82
N PRO A 254 6.93 15.84 7.51
CA PRO A 254 6.75 16.91 8.50
C PRO A 254 5.31 17.00 9.01
N LEU A 255 4.33 16.70 8.16
CA LEU A 255 2.92 16.70 8.53
C LEU A 255 2.59 15.54 9.47
N LEU A 256 3.10 14.33 9.18
CA LEU A 256 2.90 13.18 10.07
C LEU A 256 3.56 13.41 11.44
N THR A 257 4.77 13.98 11.46
CA THR A 257 5.44 14.32 12.73
C THR A 257 4.69 15.42 13.48
N ALA A 258 4.19 16.45 12.79
CA ALA A 258 3.36 17.49 13.41
C ALA A 258 2.07 16.92 14.00
N LEU A 259 1.39 16.01 13.28
CA LEU A 259 0.15 15.37 13.79
C LEU A 259 0.38 14.56 15.08
N VAL A 260 1.59 14.04 15.31
CA VAL A 260 1.94 13.32 16.55
C VAL A 260 2.40 14.28 17.66
N ALA A 261 3.09 15.37 17.31
CA ALA A 261 3.71 16.28 18.27
C ALA A 261 2.78 17.39 18.80
N VAL A 262 1.64 17.65 18.14
CA VAL A 262 0.74 18.74 18.51
C VAL A 262 0.14 18.55 19.90
N SER A 263 0.40 19.51 20.77
CA SER A 263 -0.15 19.57 22.14
C SER A 263 -1.09 20.77 22.39
N GLY A 264 -1.36 21.62 21.38
CA GLY A 264 -2.13 22.87 21.53
C GLY A 264 -3.27 23.05 20.51
N ASP A 265 -4.27 23.87 20.89
CA ASP A 265 -5.56 24.00 20.18
C ASP A 265 -5.54 24.98 19.00
N ASP A 266 -4.72 26.05 19.04
CA ASP A 266 -4.86 27.22 18.15
C ASP A 266 -4.55 26.98 16.66
N HIS A 267 -3.83 25.90 16.30
CA HIS A 267 -3.35 25.68 14.92
C HIS A 267 -3.94 24.44 14.23
N ARG A 268 -4.92 23.77 14.85
CA ARG A 268 -5.47 22.48 14.36
C ARG A 268 -6.09 22.59 12.97
N LEU A 269 -6.88 23.64 12.70
CA LEU A 269 -7.53 23.84 11.41
C LEU A 269 -6.52 24.14 10.29
N LEU A 270 -5.49 24.93 10.59
CA LEU A 270 -4.41 25.22 9.64
C LEU A 270 -3.62 23.95 9.30
N LEU A 271 -3.34 23.10 10.28
CA LEU A 271 -2.70 21.81 10.07
C LEU A 271 -3.57 20.87 9.22
N GLY A 272 -4.88 20.86 9.45
CA GLY A 272 -5.83 20.13 8.60
C GLY A 272 -5.85 20.65 7.15
N GLY A 273 -5.80 21.97 6.96
CA GLY A 273 -5.64 22.59 5.65
C GLY A 273 -4.33 22.23 4.96
N ALA A 274 -3.22 22.21 5.71
CA ALA A 274 -1.91 21.78 5.20
C ALA A 274 -1.91 20.31 4.77
N CYS A 275 -2.58 19.43 5.54
CA CYS A 275 -2.81 18.04 5.12
C CYS A 275 -3.58 17.97 3.81
N ALA A 276 -4.67 18.73 3.67
CA ALA A 276 -5.46 18.77 2.44
C ALA A 276 -4.61 19.21 1.23
N VAL A 277 -3.79 20.26 1.39
CA VAL A 277 -2.87 20.72 0.34
C VAL A 277 -1.86 19.63 -0.03
N ALA A 278 -1.29 18.92 0.96
CA ALA A 278 -0.36 17.81 0.70
C ALA A 278 -1.01 16.69 -0.12
N ALA A 279 -2.25 16.30 0.23
CA ALA A 279 -2.99 15.30 -0.53
C ALA A 279 -3.29 15.77 -1.96
N VAL A 280 -3.67 17.03 -2.16
CA VAL A 280 -3.88 17.61 -3.50
C VAL A 280 -2.59 17.58 -4.31
N LEU A 281 -1.45 18.00 -3.73
CA LEU A 281 -0.15 17.96 -4.40
C LEU A 281 0.29 16.54 -4.75
N ALA A 282 0.05 15.58 -3.85
CA ALA A 282 0.35 14.17 -4.08
C ALA A 282 -0.48 13.62 -5.25
N VAL A 283 -1.79 13.85 -5.23
CA VAL A 283 -2.75 13.37 -6.25
C VAL A 283 -2.47 14.00 -7.61
N ILE A 284 -2.37 15.33 -7.69
CA ILE A 284 -2.07 16.03 -8.94
C ILE A 284 -0.70 15.60 -9.47
N GLY A 285 0.30 15.52 -8.59
CA GLY A 285 1.64 15.06 -8.97
C GLY A 285 1.66 13.63 -9.50
N GLY A 286 0.94 12.72 -8.84
CA GLY A 286 0.76 11.35 -9.27
C GLY A 286 0.12 11.28 -10.65
N LEU A 287 -1.03 11.93 -10.85
CA LEU A 287 -1.75 11.95 -12.13
C LEU A 287 -0.93 12.49 -13.29
N LEU A 288 -0.06 13.49 -13.05
CA LEU A 288 0.79 14.08 -14.08
C LEU A 288 2.02 13.22 -14.43
N VAL A 289 2.54 12.43 -13.48
CA VAL A 289 3.75 11.60 -13.67
C VAL A 289 3.41 10.20 -14.18
N LEU A 290 2.26 9.66 -13.78
CA LEU A 290 1.86 8.29 -14.05
C LEU A 290 1.87 7.93 -15.55
N PRO A 291 1.42 8.80 -16.50
CA PRO A 291 1.46 8.49 -17.92
C PRO A 291 2.86 8.28 -18.49
N THR A 292 3.88 8.88 -17.87
CA THR A 292 5.28 8.81 -18.35
C THR A 292 6.14 7.83 -17.57
N SER A 293 5.58 7.14 -16.57
CA SER A 293 6.38 6.28 -15.68
C SER A 293 6.50 4.85 -16.16
N THR A 294 7.69 4.27 -16.03
CA THR A 294 7.93 2.83 -16.22
C THR A 294 7.50 2.00 -15.02
N ARG A 295 7.28 2.63 -13.84
CA ARG A 295 6.92 1.97 -12.58
C ARG A 295 5.63 2.54 -11.98
N PRO A 296 4.48 2.34 -12.64
CA PRO A 296 3.24 2.98 -12.24
C PRO A 296 2.69 2.52 -10.89
N GLY A 297 2.98 1.27 -10.49
CA GLY A 297 2.66 0.79 -9.15
C GLY A 297 3.37 1.59 -8.07
N THR A 298 4.66 1.89 -8.25
CA THR A 298 5.44 2.71 -7.31
C THR A 298 4.91 4.14 -7.25
N VAL A 299 4.60 4.76 -8.40
CA VAL A 299 4.02 6.11 -8.44
C VAL A 299 2.65 6.15 -7.75
N ALA A 300 1.79 5.16 -7.99
CA ALA A 300 0.49 5.08 -7.35
C ALA A 300 0.61 4.88 -5.82
N LEU A 301 1.53 4.02 -5.37
CA LEU A 301 1.80 3.81 -3.95
C LEU A 301 2.37 5.06 -3.27
N LEU A 302 3.30 5.76 -3.92
CA LEU A 302 3.85 7.03 -3.43
C LEU A 302 2.76 8.12 -3.40
N THR A 303 1.87 8.15 -4.38
CA THR A 303 0.70 9.04 -4.38
C THR A 303 -0.20 8.75 -3.16
N ALA A 304 -0.50 7.47 -2.90
CA ALA A 304 -1.27 7.06 -1.73
C ALA A 304 -0.56 7.43 -0.42
N ALA A 305 0.76 7.21 -0.33
CA ALA A 305 1.56 7.60 0.82
C ALA A 305 1.47 9.11 1.10
N GLY A 306 1.47 9.95 0.04
CA GLY A 306 1.31 11.39 0.17
C GLY A 306 -0.03 11.86 0.71
N THR A 307 -1.05 11.00 0.72
CA THR A 307 -2.38 11.31 1.28
C THR A 307 -2.55 10.87 2.74
N LEU A 308 -1.57 10.15 3.31
CA LEU A 308 -1.63 9.66 4.70
C LEU A 308 -1.88 10.76 5.75
N PRO A 309 -1.32 11.98 5.66
CA PRO A 309 -1.59 13.03 6.63
C PRO A 309 -3.08 13.41 6.70
N VAL A 310 -3.78 13.43 5.57
CA VAL A 310 -5.23 13.68 5.52
C VAL A 310 -6.01 12.57 6.21
N LEU A 311 -5.59 11.32 6.05
CA LEU A 311 -6.23 10.18 6.70
C LEU A 311 -5.98 10.15 8.22
N ALA A 312 -4.81 10.64 8.66
CA ALA A 312 -4.42 10.71 10.06
C ALA A 312 -4.94 11.97 10.80
N VAL A 313 -5.50 12.95 10.07
CA VAL A 313 -5.86 14.27 10.62
C VAL A 313 -6.89 14.20 11.75
N GLY A 314 -7.71 13.14 11.79
CA GLY A 314 -8.71 12.92 12.84
C GLY A 314 -8.14 12.70 14.24
N ALA A 315 -6.83 12.46 14.37
CA ALA A 315 -6.16 12.42 15.67
C ALA A 315 -6.04 13.80 16.33
N VAL A 316 -6.07 14.87 15.53
CA VAL A 316 -5.79 16.24 15.99
C VAL A 316 -6.98 17.16 15.78
N VAL A 317 -7.68 17.02 14.65
CA VAL A 317 -8.78 17.90 14.27
C VAL A 317 -10.12 17.31 14.71
N GLY A 318 -11.11 18.17 14.95
CA GLY A 318 -12.46 17.74 15.29
C GLY A 318 -13.08 16.80 14.26
N ARG A 319 -14.12 16.06 14.69
CA ARG A 319 -14.81 15.03 13.90
C ARG A 319 -15.27 15.53 12.53
N ALA A 320 -15.99 16.65 12.49
CA ALA A 320 -16.57 17.16 11.26
C ALA A 320 -15.52 17.45 10.16
N PRO A 321 -14.43 18.23 10.42
CA PRO A 321 -13.38 18.41 9.43
C PRO A 321 -12.68 17.11 9.01
N ALA A 322 -12.40 16.20 9.96
CA ALA A 322 -11.75 14.93 9.66
C ALA A 322 -12.61 14.06 8.72
N THR A 323 -13.91 13.97 8.99
CA THR A 323 -14.89 13.29 8.14
C THR A 323 -14.95 13.91 6.75
N VAL A 324 -15.02 15.25 6.66
CA VAL A 324 -15.08 15.96 5.37
C VAL A 324 -13.82 15.72 4.55
N LEU A 325 -12.65 15.77 5.17
CA LEU A 325 -11.37 15.57 4.48
C LEU A 325 -11.20 14.12 3.99
N ALA A 326 -11.47 13.12 4.83
CA ALA A 326 -11.42 11.71 4.43
C ALA A 326 -12.49 11.38 3.36
N GLY A 327 -13.70 11.93 3.51
CA GLY A 327 -14.79 11.76 2.55
C GLY A 327 -14.48 12.40 1.20
N ALA A 328 -13.94 13.62 1.19
CA ALA A 328 -13.51 14.30 -0.02
C ALA A 328 -12.41 13.51 -0.74
N LEU A 329 -11.40 13.02 -0.01
CA LEU A 329 -10.36 12.18 -0.58
C LEU A 329 -10.95 10.91 -1.21
N SER A 330 -11.88 10.25 -0.53
CA SER A 330 -12.56 9.05 -1.04
C SER A 330 -13.29 9.32 -2.36
N VAL A 331 -14.10 10.38 -2.40
CA VAL A 331 -14.88 10.78 -3.59
C VAL A 331 -13.97 11.17 -4.75
N VAL A 332 -12.91 11.94 -4.50
CA VAL A 332 -11.96 12.35 -5.54
C VAL A 332 -11.23 11.12 -6.10
N MET A 333 -10.76 10.20 -5.25
CA MET A 333 -10.08 8.99 -5.70
C MET A 333 -11.02 8.08 -6.50
N LEU A 334 -12.28 7.93 -6.06
CA LEU A 334 -13.29 7.17 -6.80
C LEU A 334 -13.58 7.83 -8.16
N GLY A 335 -13.73 9.15 -8.19
CA GLY A 335 -13.93 9.92 -9.41
C GLY A 335 -12.78 9.73 -10.40
N ILE A 336 -11.54 9.73 -9.93
CA ILE A 336 -10.35 9.45 -10.76
C ILE A 336 -10.41 8.03 -11.35
N VAL A 337 -10.71 7.03 -10.52
CA VAL A 337 -10.83 5.62 -10.93
C VAL A 337 -11.91 5.43 -12.00
N LEU A 338 -13.04 6.12 -11.86
CA LEU A 338 -14.17 6.01 -12.80
C LEU A 338 -13.97 6.83 -14.08
N ALA A 339 -13.32 8.00 -13.99
CA ALA A 339 -13.18 8.91 -15.13
C ALA A 339 -12.00 8.55 -16.05
N HIS A 340 -10.87 8.09 -15.51
CA HIS A 340 -9.68 7.84 -16.32
C HIS A 340 -9.58 6.40 -16.82
N ARG A 341 -10.14 6.15 -18.00
CA ARG A 341 -10.02 4.88 -18.74
C ARG A 341 -8.60 4.57 -19.24
N ALA A 342 -7.68 5.54 -19.18
CA ALA A 342 -6.30 5.40 -19.63
C ALA A 342 -5.30 5.02 -18.52
N LEU A 343 -5.76 4.88 -17.27
CA LEU A 343 -4.89 4.45 -16.16
C LEU A 343 -4.50 2.98 -16.32
N GLN A 344 -3.25 2.67 -16.00
CA GLN A 344 -2.78 1.29 -15.95
C GLN A 344 -3.48 0.53 -14.81
N PRO A 345 -3.75 -0.78 -14.97
CA PRO A 345 -4.56 -1.55 -14.01
C PRO A 345 -4.05 -1.50 -12.57
N VAL A 346 -2.72 -1.52 -12.36
CA VAL A 346 -2.11 -1.46 -11.03
C VAL A 346 -2.41 -0.14 -10.32
N ALA A 347 -2.38 0.99 -11.03
CA ALA A 347 -2.70 2.29 -10.44
C ALA A 347 -4.19 2.40 -10.09
N VAL A 348 -5.06 1.85 -10.95
CA VAL A 348 -6.51 1.76 -10.67
C VAL A 348 -6.76 0.95 -9.40
N GLN A 349 -6.06 -0.17 -9.20
CA GLN A 349 -6.17 -0.98 -7.99
C GLN A 349 -5.78 -0.19 -6.74
N VAL A 350 -4.64 0.50 -6.76
CA VAL A 350 -4.15 1.30 -5.63
C VAL A 350 -5.09 2.46 -5.32
N PHE A 351 -5.57 3.20 -6.32
CA PHE A 351 -6.47 4.34 -6.11
C PHE A 351 -7.87 3.91 -5.66
N ALA A 352 -8.38 2.77 -6.14
CA ALA A 352 -9.63 2.20 -5.67
C ALA A 352 -9.52 1.71 -4.21
N ALA A 353 -8.40 1.07 -3.84
CA ALA A 353 -8.13 0.70 -2.46
C ALA A 353 -8.01 1.94 -1.55
N LEU A 354 -7.31 2.98 -1.99
CA LEU A 354 -7.20 4.24 -1.27
C LEU A 354 -8.56 4.91 -1.08
N SER A 355 -9.41 4.93 -2.12
CA SER A 355 -10.78 5.43 -2.03
C SER A 355 -11.61 4.68 -0.99
N ALA A 356 -11.50 3.34 -0.97
CA ALA A 356 -12.20 2.50 -0.01
C ALA A 356 -11.72 2.73 1.43
N VAL A 357 -10.40 2.81 1.65
CA VAL A 357 -9.82 3.11 2.98
C VAL A 357 -10.25 4.49 3.46
N ALA A 358 -10.21 5.49 2.58
CA ALA A 358 -10.68 6.85 2.89
C ALA A 358 -12.18 6.88 3.22
N ALA A 359 -13.02 6.13 2.49
CA ALA A 359 -14.45 5.99 2.78
C ALA A 359 -14.69 5.31 4.12
N LEU A 360 -13.93 4.25 4.44
CA LEU A 360 -14.03 3.56 5.72
C LEU A 360 -13.71 4.52 6.87
N ILE A 361 -12.62 5.28 6.79
CA ILE A 361 -12.25 6.29 7.79
C ILE A 361 -13.30 7.39 7.87
N ALA A 362 -13.83 7.88 6.75
CA ALA A 362 -14.88 8.88 6.74
C ALA A 362 -16.16 8.38 7.43
N VAL A 363 -16.59 7.15 7.17
CA VAL A 363 -17.80 6.57 7.76
C VAL A 363 -17.63 6.29 9.25
N THR A 364 -16.49 5.73 9.68
CA THR A 364 -16.24 5.44 11.10
C THR A 364 -16.02 6.69 11.94
N THR A 365 -15.57 7.79 11.31
CA THR A 365 -15.51 9.10 11.97
C THR A 365 -16.87 9.79 12.00
N ALA A 366 -17.66 9.70 10.92
CA ALA A 366 -18.98 10.33 10.80
C ALA A 366 -20.04 9.69 11.70
N PHE A 367 -20.11 8.36 11.68
CA PHE A 367 -21.15 7.57 12.32
C PHE A 367 -20.60 6.84 13.54
N GLN A 368 -21.27 7.01 14.68
CA GLN A 368 -20.99 6.28 15.91
C GLN A 368 -22.24 5.54 16.38
N GLY A 369 -22.07 4.54 17.23
CA GLY A 369 -23.18 3.78 17.79
C GLY A 369 -23.84 2.85 16.76
N SER A 370 -25.13 2.60 16.95
CA SER A 370 -25.89 1.52 16.31
C SER A 370 -25.98 1.65 14.79
N VAL A 371 -25.94 2.89 14.26
CA VAL A 371 -26.09 3.18 12.83
C VAL A 371 -24.88 2.73 11.99
N LEU A 372 -23.71 2.53 12.62
CA LEU A 372 -22.47 2.22 11.91
C LEU A 372 -22.53 0.88 11.16
N ALA A 373 -23.08 -0.17 11.76
CA ALA A 373 -23.19 -1.49 11.12
C ALA A 373 -24.07 -1.44 9.86
N PRO A 374 -25.32 -0.93 9.91
CA PRO A 374 -26.13 -0.72 8.71
C PRO A 374 -25.44 0.08 7.61
N VAL A 375 -24.74 1.16 7.94
CA VAL A 375 -24.06 2.00 6.93
C VAL A 375 -22.94 1.23 6.24
N LEU A 376 -22.07 0.54 7.00
CA LEU A 376 -20.98 -0.26 6.44
C LEU A 376 -21.49 -1.42 5.58
N LEU A 377 -22.53 -2.13 6.03
CA LEU A 377 -23.16 -3.21 5.27
C LEU A 377 -23.88 -2.69 4.02
N GLY A 378 -24.50 -1.52 4.09
CA GLY A 378 -25.10 -0.84 2.96
C GLY A 378 -24.06 -0.45 1.91
N MET A 379 -22.92 0.11 2.33
CA MET A 379 -21.78 0.38 1.46
C MET A 379 -21.24 -0.90 0.82
N ALA A 380 -21.07 -1.97 1.60
CA ALA A 380 -20.65 -3.27 1.09
C ALA A 380 -21.58 -3.80 -0.01
N LEU A 381 -22.90 -3.69 0.21
CA LEU A 381 -23.93 -4.10 -0.74
C LEU A 381 -23.90 -3.25 -2.02
N LEU A 382 -23.81 -1.93 -1.89
CA LEU A 382 -23.71 -1.02 -3.03
C LEU A 382 -22.48 -1.34 -3.89
N VAL A 383 -21.32 -1.56 -3.25
CA VAL A 383 -20.10 -1.94 -3.96
C VAL A 383 -20.20 -3.33 -4.57
N ALA A 384 -20.85 -4.31 -3.92
CA ALA A 384 -21.09 -5.63 -4.49
C ALA A 384 -21.88 -5.54 -5.80
N ILE A 385 -22.94 -4.72 -5.81
CA ILE A 385 -23.83 -4.55 -6.97
C ILE A 385 -23.12 -3.78 -8.08
N ALA A 386 -22.54 -2.61 -7.77
CA ALA A 386 -21.88 -1.76 -8.75
C ALA A 386 -20.58 -2.38 -9.30
N GLY A 387 -19.83 -3.08 -8.45
CA GLY A 387 -18.52 -3.65 -8.73
C GLY A 387 -18.53 -5.13 -9.11
N GLN A 388 -19.69 -5.75 -9.39
CA GLN A 388 -19.82 -7.19 -9.62
C GLN A 388 -18.86 -7.77 -10.68
N ARG A 389 -18.51 -6.97 -11.71
CA ARG A 389 -17.57 -7.36 -12.78
C ARG A 389 -16.10 -7.04 -12.49
N SER A 390 -15.81 -6.29 -11.42
CA SER A 390 -14.46 -5.87 -11.05
C SER A 390 -13.93 -6.69 -9.88
N GLY A 391 -12.75 -7.31 -10.05
CA GLY A 391 -12.08 -8.03 -8.95
C GLY A 391 -11.80 -7.13 -7.74
N VAL A 392 -11.43 -5.86 -8.00
CA VAL A 392 -11.20 -4.85 -6.95
C VAL A 392 -12.50 -4.53 -6.22
N GLY A 393 -13.59 -4.35 -6.95
CA GLY A 393 -14.92 -4.09 -6.37
C GLY A 393 -15.35 -5.19 -5.41
N ARG A 394 -15.10 -6.47 -5.76
CA ARG A 394 -15.39 -7.61 -4.87
C ARG A 394 -14.57 -7.57 -3.58
N TRP A 395 -13.26 -7.29 -3.66
CA TRP A 395 -12.42 -7.15 -2.46
C TRP A 395 -12.81 -5.96 -1.59
N VAL A 396 -13.16 -4.82 -2.18
CA VAL A 396 -13.64 -3.65 -1.46
C VAL A 396 -14.97 -3.94 -0.77
N SER A 397 -15.91 -4.59 -1.46
CA SER A 397 -17.19 -5.03 -0.89
C SER A 397 -16.97 -6.00 0.28
N ALA A 398 -16.08 -6.98 0.13
CA ALA A 398 -15.72 -7.91 1.19
C ALA A 398 -15.12 -7.18 2.41
N GLY A 399 -14.27 -6.17 2.19
CA GLY A 399 -13.68 -5.35 3.26
C GLY A 399 -14.74 -4.57 4.05
N PHE A 400 -15.65 -3.86 3.36
CA PHE A 400 -16.77 -3.18 4.02
C PHE A 400 -17.72 -4.17 4.71
N GLY A 401 -17.99 -5.31 4.09
CA GLY A 401 -18.84 -6.36 4.64
C GLY A 401 -18.25 -6.96 5.91
N PHE A 402 -16.94 -7.18 5.94
CA PHE A 402 -16.21 -7.65 7.10
C PHE A 402 -16.25 -6.63 8.24
N ALA A 403 -15.92 -5.37 7.97
CA ALA A 403 -15.98 -4.30 8.97
C ALA A 403 -17.41 -4.12 9.51
N GLY A 404 -18.42 -4.08 8.63
CA GLY A 404 -19.83 -4.00 9.00
C GLY A 404 -20.30 -5.22 9.78
N GLY A 405 -19.82 -6.42 9.44
CA GLY A 405 -20.10 -7.67 10.14
C GLY A 405 -19.55 -7.70 11.56
N ILE A 406 -18.32 -7.20 11.79
CA ILE A 406 -17.75 -7.06 13.13
C ILE A 406 -18.61 -6.13 13.98
N VAL A 407 -18.96 -4.95 13.46
CA VAL A 407 -19.81 -4.00 14.19
C VAL A 407 -21.19 -4.59 14.44
N TYR A 408 -21.77 -5.29 13.46
CA TYR A 408 -23.06 -5.97 13.60
C TYR A 408 -23.05 -7.02 14.71
N LEU A 409 -22.00 -7.85 14.79
CA LEU A 409 -21.85 -8.84 15.88
C LEU A 409 -21.66 -8.19 17.25
N GLY A 410 -21.23 -6.94 17.32
CA GLY A 410 -21.19 -6.17 18.57
C GLY A 410 -22.58 -5.83 19.12
N TYR A 411 -23.56 -5.58 18.25
CA TYR A 411 -24.94 -5.27 18.64
C TYR A 411 -25.83 -6.52 18.70
N ALA A 412 -25.67 -7.41 17.73
CA ALA A 412 -26.36 -8.68 17.62
C ALA A 412 -25.41 -9.80 18.04
N ALA A 413 -24.88 -9.76 19.27
CA ALA A 413 -23.92 -10.76 19.74
C ALA A 413 -24.61 -12.13 19.96
N PRO A 414 -23.90 -13.27 19.82
CA PRO A 414 -24.50 -14.58 20.07
C PRO A 414 -25.17 -14.71 21.44
N GLY A 415 -24.67 -13.98 22.44
CA GLY A 415 -25.28 -13.90 23.78
C GLY A 415 -26.71 -13.35 23.79
N THR A 416 -27.05 -12.39 22.91
CA THR A 416 -28.41 -11.83 22.82
C THR A 416 -29.41 -12.78 22.16
N LEU A 417 -28.92 -13.86 21.54
CA LEU A 417 -29.72 -14.95 20.98
C LEU A 417 -29.87 -16.12 21.95
N ILE A 418 -29.14 -16.12 23.06
CA ILE A 418 -29.21 -17.19 24.08
C ILE A 418 -29.92 -16.65 25.33
N SER A 419 -29.58 -15.44 25.73
CA SER A 419 -30.17 -14.75 26.87
C SER A 419 -31.15 -13.70 26.38
N PRO A 420 -32.37 -13.65 26.94
CA PRO A 420 -33.37 -12.67 26.54
C PRO A 420 -32.96 -11.26 26.99
N THR A 421 -32.44 -10.47 26.06
CA THR A 421 -31.94 -9.11 26.30
C THR A 421 -32.83 -8.07 25.63
N GLN A 422 -33.28 -7.06 26.38
CA GLN A 422 -33.91 -5.87 25.79
C GLN A 422 -32.84 -4.93 25.25
N MET A 423 -33.02 -4.51 24.00
CA MET A 423 -32.17 -3.51 23.34
C MET A 423 -32.84 -2.14 23.37
N SER A 424 -32.04 -1.08 23.25
CA SER A 424 -32.58 0.25 22.99
C SER A 424 -33.30 0.28 21.63
N ILE A 425 -34.24 1.21 21.42
CA ILE A 425 -34.93 1.36 20.12
C ILE A 425 -33.92 1.56 18.96
N PRO A 426 -32.89 2.44 19.07
CA PRO A 426 -31.88 2.58 18.03
C PRO A 426 -31.13 1.28 17.72
N ASP A 427 -30.72 0.51 18.74
CA ASP A 427 -30.01 -0.76 18.56
C ASP A 427 -30.91 -1.82 17.91
N THR A 428 -32.18 -1.85 18.29
CA THR A 428 -33.20 -2.74 17.72
C THR A 428 -33.35 -2.46 16.22
N VAL A 429 -33.63 -1.21 15.84
CA VAL A 429 -33.82 -0.82 14.44
C VAL A 429 -32.55 -1.08 13.63
N ALA A 430 -31.38 -0.72 14.17
CA ALA A 430 -30.11 -0.96 13.51
C ALA A 430 -29.84 -2.46 13.29
N THR A 431 -30.12 -3.29 14.28
CA THR A 431 -29.93 -4.75 14.19
C THR A 431 -30.86 -5.37 13.16
N LEU A 432 -32.13 -4.95 13.12
CA LEU A 432 -33.09 -5.41 12.10
C LEU A 432 -32.63 -5.03 10.68
N VAL A 433 -32.25 -3.76 10.47
CA VAL A 433 -31.77 -3.28 9.16
C VAL A 433 -30.47 -3.97 8.77
N ALA A 434 -29.50 -4.09 9.69
CA ALA A 434 -28.24 -4.77 9.44
C ALA A 434 -28.44 -6.24 9.07
N SER A 435 -29.38 -6.93 9.73
CA SER A 435 -29.69 -8.33 9.42
C SER A 435 -30.22 -8.50 7.99
N LEU A 436 -31.10 -7.59 7.53
CA LEU A 436 -31.58 -7.57 6.15
C LEU A 436 -30.45 -7.25 5.16
N LEU A 437 -29.56 -6.31 5.50
CA LEU A 437 -28.42 -5.95 4.67
C LEU A 437 -27.38 -7.08 4.56
N VAL A 438 -27.15 -7.84 5.63
CA VAL A 438 -26.30 -9.05 5.60
C VAL A 438 -26.87 -10.07 4.62
N ILE A 439 -28.17 -10.35 4.69
CA ILE A 439 -28.84 -11.28 3.77
C ILE A 439 -28.69 -10.79 2.32
N ALA A 440 -29.00 -9.52 2.08
CA ALA A 440 -28.87 -8.91 0.76
C ALA A 440 -27.42 -8.94 0.23
N LEU A 441 -26.44 -8.68 1.10
CA LEU A 441 -25.02 -8.71 0.76
C LEU A 441 -24.56 -10.11 0.37
N VAL A 442 -24.94 -11.15 1.12
CA VAL A 442 -24.62 -12.55 0.76
C VAL A 442 -25.19 -12.89 -0.62
N ILE A 443 -26.43 -12.51 -0.90
CA ILE A 443 -27.07 -12.74 -2.20
C ILE A 443 -26.33 -11.98 -3.31
N ALA A 444 -25.97 -10.72 -3.08
CA ALA A 444 -25.25 -9.90 -4.06
C ALA A 444 -23.85 -10.47 -4.35
N VAL A 445 -23.11 -10.89 -3.32
CA VAL A 445 -21.79 -11.52 -3.45
C VAL A 445 -21.89 -12.86 -4.18
N ALA A 446 -22.89 -13.69 -3.85
CA ALA A 446 -23.12 -14.96 -4.55
C ALA A 446 -23.40 -14.74 -6.05
N ARG A 447 -24.20 -13.72 -6.40
CA ARG A 447 -24.44 -13.32 -7.80
C ARG A 447 -23.17 -12.81 -8.47
N ALA A 448 -22.40 -11.95 -7.80
CA ALA A 448 -21.15 -11.43 -8.33
C ALA A 448 -20.10 -12.54 -8.56
N TYR A 449 -20.09 -13.56 -7.70
CA TYR A 449 -19.24 -14.74 -7.85
C TYR A 449 -19.67 -15.58 -9.06
N ALA A 450 -20.97 -15.84 -9.20
CA ALA A 450 -21.52 -16.60 -10.34
C ALA A 450 -21.31 -15.91 -11.70
N LEU A 451 -21.23 -14.57 -11.73
CA LEU A 451 -20.98 -13.78 -12.94
C LEU A 451 -19.49 -13.61 -13.28
N ALA A 452 -18.57 -14.09 -12.43
CA ALA A 452 -17.15 -13.83 -12.59
C ALA A 452 -16.44 -14.96 -13.35
N ASP A 453 -15.84 -14.63 -14.50
CA ASP A 453 -15.19 -15.58 -15.42
C ASP A 453 -13.96 -16.32 -14.85
N SER A 454 -13.35 -15.82 -13.76
CA SER A 454 -12.09 -16.31 -13.20
C SER A 454 -12.21 -16.82 -11.75
N THR A 455 -13.35 -17.39 -11.40
CA THR A 455 -13.58 -17.95 -10.06
C THR A 455 -13.14 -19.41 -9.97
N ASP A 456 -12.47 -19.75 -8.87
CA ASP A 456 -12.07 -21.14 -8.60
C ASP A 456 -13.31 -21.95 -8.17
N PRO A 457 -13.69 -23.01 -8.91
CA PRO A 457 -14.82 -23.86 -8.56
C PRO A 457 -14.72 -24.45 -7.14
N ALA A 458 -13.50 -24.64 -6.62
CA ALA A 458 -13.27 -25.19 -5.29
C ALA A 458 -13.75 -24.27 -4.15
N ASN A 459 -13.82 -22.95 -4.38
CA ASN A 459 -14.26 -21.99 -3.37
C ASN A 459 -15.79 -21.86 -3.27
N ALA A 460 -16.53 -22.27 -4.30
CA ALA A 460 -17.99 -22.22 -4.33
C ALA A 460 -18.67 -22.93 -3.14
N PRO A 461 -18.30 -24.17 -2.75
CA PRO A 461 -18.85 -24.81 -1.55
C PRO A 461 -18.59 -24.03 -0.28
N ILE A 462 -17.36 -23.55 -0.10
CA ILE A 462 -16.95 -22.83 1.12
C ILE A 462 -17.75 -21.53 1.26
N LEU A 463 -17.88 -20.78 0.17
CA LEU A 463 -18.67 -19.55 0.12
C LEU A 463 -20.16 -19.82 0.32
N ALA A 464 -20.69 -20.93 -0.21
CA ALA A 464 -22.08 -21.32 -0.01
C ALA A 464 -22.38 -21.69 1.45
N VAL A 465 -21.50 -22.44 2.10
CA VAL A 465 -21.62 -22.80 3.52
C VAL A 465 -21.50 -21.54 4.40
N ALA A 466 -20.49 -20.70 4.16
CA ALA A 466 -20.30 -19.45 4.91
C ALA A 466 -21.49 -18.50 4.72
N GLY A 467 -21.95 -18.31 3.48
CA GLY A 467 -23.12 -17.49 3.16
C GLY A 467 -24.40 -18.03 3.79
N GLY A 468 -24.62 -19.34 3.74
CA GLY A 468 -25.77 -20.01 4.37
C GLY A 468 -25.79 -19.84 5.89
N ALA A 469 -24.63 -20.02 6.54
CA ALA A 469 -24.48 -19.77 7.98
C ALA A 469 -24.77 -18.30 8.34
N LEU A 470 -24.27 -17.36 7.56
CA LEU A 470 -24.47 -15.93 7.78
C LEU A 470 -25.93 -15.52 7.58
N ILE A 471 -26.62 -16.06 6.56
CA ILE A 471 -28.06 -15.88 6.36
C ILE A 471 -28.85 -16.48 7.53
N GLY A 472 -28.54 -17.72 7.94
CA GLY A 472 -29.22 -18.37 9.07
C GLY A 472 -29.09 -17.59 10.37
N TYR A 473 -27.89 -17.06 10.64
CA TYR A 473 -27.62 -16.16 11.75
C TYR A 473 -28.44 -14.86 11.66
N ALA A 474 -28.37 -14.16 10.52
CA ALA A 474 -29.07 -12.90 10.32
C ALA A 474 -30.60 -13.04 10.42
N VAL A 475 -31.17 -14.12 9.89
CA VAL A 475 -32.61 -14.44 10.03
C VAL A 475 -32.97 -14.67 11.50
N THR A 476 -32.13 -15.39 12.25
CA THR A 476 -32.36 -15.64 13.67
C THR A 476 -32.26 -14.35 14.48
N ALA A 477 -31.21 -13.56 14.26
CA ALA A 477 -31.03 -12.26 14.89
C ALA A 477 -32.19 -11.31 14.59
N PHE A 478 -32.67 -11.26 13.34
CA PHE A 478 -33.82 -10.46 12.95
C PHE A 478 -35.08 -10.87 13.70
N THR A 479 -35.44 -12.16 13.66
CA THR A 479 -36.69 -12.69 14.23
C THR A 479 -36.71 -12.62 15.76
N VAL A 480 -35.58 -12.92 16.41
CA VAL A 480 -35.45 -12.80 17.88
C VAL A 480 -35.51 -11.34 18.31
N THR A 481 -34.78 -10.44 17.64
CA THR A 481 -34.80 -9.01 17.96
C THR A 481 -36.19 -8.41 17.75
N ALA A 482 -36.86 -8.73 16.64
CA ALA A 482 -38.23 -8.30 16.39
C ALA A 482 -39.22 -8.88 17.41
N GLY A 483 -39.07 -10.16 17.75
CA GLY A 483 -39.89 -10.83 18.75
C GLY A 483 -39.78 -10.17 20.12
N VAL A 484 -38.57 -9.90 20.61
CA VAL A 484 -38.33 -9.20 21.88
C VAL A 484 -38.86 -7.77 21.84
N ALA A 485 -38.71 -7.06 20.72
CA ALA A 485 -39.21 -5.70 20.57
C ALA A 485 -40.75 -5.60 20.64
N VAL A 486 -41.47 -6.60 20.13
CA VAL A 486 -42.94 -6.63 20.11
C VAL A 486 -43.54 -7.27 21.36
N GLY A 487 -42.98 -8.40 21.81
CA GLY A 487 -43.54 -9.26 22.85
C GLY A 487 -42.73 -9.36 24.14
N GLY A 488 -41.69 -8.54 24.29
CA GLY A 488 -40.82 -8.52 25.46
C GLY A 488 -39.88 -9.72 25.57
N THR A 489 -39.08 -9.75 26.64
CA THR A 489 -38.04 -10.78 26.90
C THR A 489 -38.58 -12.15 27.27
N GLY A 490 -39.87 -12.28 27.58
CA GLY A 490 -40.54 -13.55 27.82
C GLY A 490 -41.08 -14.14 26.52
N GLY A 491 -42.39 -14.00 26.30
CA GLY A 491 -43.09 -14.58 25.15
C GLY A 491 -42.53 -14.11 23.80
N GLY A 492 -42.11 -12.84 23.68
CA GLY A 492 -41.52 -12.30 22.46
C GLY A 492 -40.21 -12.98 22.05
N PHE A 493 -39.32 -13.24 23.00
CA PHE A 493 -38.08 -13.99 22.77
C PHE A 493 -38.35 -15.41 22.25
N LEU A 494 -39.27 -16.14 22.90
CA LEU A 494 -39.66 -17.49 22.50
C LEU A 494 -40.32 -17.51 21.11
N ALA A 495 -41.24 -16.57 20.86
CA ALA A 495 -41.89 -16.42 19.57
C ALA A 495 -40.88 -16.11 18.45
N GLY A 496 -39.86 -15.29 18.74
CA GLY A 496 -38.76 -15.00 17.82
C GLY A 496 -37.94 -16.24 17.45
N HIS A 497 -37.57 -17.07 18.43
CA HIS A 497 -36.86 -18.32 18.17
C HIS A 497 -37.69 -19.35 17.39
N MET A 498 -38.99 -19.45 17.69
CA MET A 498 -39.93 -20.27 16.93
C MET A 498 -40.04 -19.78 15.48
N ALA A 499 -40.18 -18.47 15.27
CA ALA A 499 -40.21 -17.87 13.94
C ALA A 499 -38.92 -18.13 13.16
N ALA A 500 -37.75 -18.04 13.81
CA ALA A 500 -36.47 -18.38 13.20
C ALA A 500 -36.46 -19.82 12.65
N THR A 501 -36.90 -20.80 13.44
CA THR A 501 -36.95 -22.21 13.02
C THR A 501 -37.90 -22.40 11.85
N LEU A 502 -39.06 -21.76 11.90
CA LEU A 502 -40.03 -21.80 10.80
C LEU A 502 -39.46 -21.18 9.51
N CYS A 503 -38.74 -20.06 9.62
CA CYS A 503 -38.02 -19.45 8.49
C CYS A 503 -36.95 -20.39 7.91
N TRP A 504 -36.20 -21.13 8.74
CA TRP A 504 -35.21 -22.08 8.25
C TRP A 504 -35.86 -23.24 7.48
N ILE A 505 -36.94 -23.83 8.01
CA ILE A 505 -37.66 -24.93 7.36
C ILE A 505 -38.33 -24.47 6.06
N THR A 506 -38.94 -23.29 6.05
CA THR A 506 -39.55 -22.73 4.83
C THR A 506 -38.50 -22.39 3.77
N MET A 507 -37.34 -21.86 4.16
CA MET A 507 -36.23 -21.62 3.24
C MET A 507 -35.69 -22.93 2.65
N ALA A 508 -35.57 -23.99 3.46
CA ALA A 508 -35.22 -25.33 2.98
C ALA A 508 -36.24 -25.85 1.95
N ALA A 509 -37.53 -25.66 2.21
CA ALA A 509 -38.60 -26.02 1.29
C ALA A 509 -38.52 -25.31 -0.05
N VAL A 510 -38.24 -24.00 -0.02
CA VAL A 510 -38.09 -23.19 -1.22
C VAL A 510 -36.88 -23.65 -2.02
N LEU A 511 -35.74 -23.94 -1.37
CA LEU A 511 -34.53 -24.45 -2.04
C LEU A 511 -34.77 -25.80 -2.72
N LEU A 512 -35.39 -26.75 -2.04
CA LEU A 512 -35.73 -28.07 -2.59
C LEU A 512 -36.71 -27.95 -3.76
N ARG A 513 -37.73 -27.08 -3.65
CA ARG A 513 -38.68 -26.82 -4.74
C ARG A 513 -38.02 -26.13 -5.93
N HIS A 514 -37.08 -25.23 -5.67
CA HIS A 514 -36.31 -24.54 -6.71
C HIS A 514 -35.37 -25.52 -7.43
N ALA A 515 -34.78 -26.48 -6.72
CA ALA A 515 -33.97 -27.55 -7.30
C ALA A 515 -34.71 -28.36 -8.36
N LEU A 516 -36.01 -28.62 -8.17
CA LEU A 516 -36.84 -29.32 -9.15
C LEU A 516 -37.03 -28.54 -10.47
N ARG A 517 -36.82 -27.23 -10.47
CA ARG A 517 -36.95 -26.36 -11.66
C ARG A 517 -35.63 -26.13 -12.38
N LEU A 518 -34.50 -26.56 -11.79
CA LEU A 518 -33.18 -26.38 -12.36
C LEU A 518 -32.90 -27.47 -13.40
N ALA A 519 -32.66 -27.05 -14.65
CA ALA A 519 -32.30 -27.94 -15.75
C ALA A 519 -30.83 -28.42 -15.68
N ASP A 520 -29.95 -27.60 -15.09
CA ASP A 520 -28.55 -27.96 -14.88
C ASP A 520 -28.39 -28.97 -13.73
N ARG A 521 -27.74 -30.09 -14.01
CA ARG A 521 -27.54 -31.17 -13.03
C ARG A 521 -26.66 -30.73 -11.86
N GLY A 522 -25.65 -29.90 -12.12
CA GLY A 522 -24.73 -29.38 -11.10
C GLY A 522 -25.46 -28.48 -10.11
N ALA A 523 -26.10 -27.42 -10.61
CA ALA A 523 -26.89 -26.48 -9.81
C ALA A 523 -28.03 -27.17 -9.05
N ARG A 524 -28.69 -28.16 -9.67
CA ARG A 524 -29.72 -28.97 -9.01
C ARG A 524 -29.17 -29.75 -7.82
N THR A 525 -28.02 -30.41 -7.99
CA THR A 525 -27.37 -31.18 -6.91
C THR A 525 -27.00 -30.27 -5.73
N TRP A 526 -26.44 -29.10 -6.02
CA TRP A 526 -26.11 -28.10 -5.00
C TRP A 526 -27.35 -27.58 -4.26
N ALA A 527 -28.43 -27.28 -4.97
CA ALA A 527 -29.67 -26.82 -4.37
C ALA A 527 -30.34 -27.90 -3.48
N ILE A 528 -30.27 -29.18 -3.89
CA ILE A 528 -30.73 -30.31 -3.07
C ILE A 528 -29.88 -30.45 -1.81
N ALA A 529 -28.55 -30.46 -1.97
CA ALA A 529 -27.62 -30.58 -0.84
C ALA A 529 -27.80 -29.44 0.17
N ALA A 530 -27.95 -28.20 -0.30
CA ALA A 530 -28.21 -27.04 0.55
C ALA A 530 -29.57 -27.14 1.26
N GLY A 531 -30.63 -27.54 0.55
CA GLY A 531 -31.95 -27.74 1.14
C GLY A 531 -31.98 -28.85 2.19
N LEU A 532 -31.31 -29.97 1.94
CA LEU A 532 -31.18 -31.07 2.91
C LEU A 532 -30.32 -30.68 4.12
N ALA A 533 -29.19 -30.00 3.91
CA ALA A 533 -28.34 -29.52 5.00
C ALA A 533 -29.10 -28.53 5.90
N LEU A 534 -29.84 -27.59 5.31
CA LEU A 534 -30.66 -26.63 6.06
C LEU A 534 -31.81 -27.33 6.81
N THR A 535 -32.42 -28.36 6.20
CA THR A 535 -33.43 -29.20 6.87
C THR A 535 -32.84 -29.91 8.09
N GLY A 536 -31.66 -30.50 7.94
CA GLY A 536 -30.93 -31.14 9.03
C GLY A 536 -30.58 -30.14 10.14
N ALA A 537 -30.08 -28.96 9.78
CA ALA A 537 -29.74 -27.91 10.74
C ALA A 537 -30.99 -27.38 11.48
N ALA A 538 -32.11 -27.17 10.78
CA ALA A 538 -33.37 -26.75 11.39
C ALA A 538 -33.92 -27.82 12.35
N THR A 539 -33.84 -29.09 11.96
CA THR A 539 -34.23 -30.23 12.81
C THR A 539 -33.32 -30.31 14.05
N ALA A 540 -32.01 -30.17 13.87
CA ALA A 540 -31.07 -30.15 14.98
C ALA A 540 -31.35 -28.99 15.94
N LYS A 541 -31.62 -27.77 15.44
CA LYS A 541 -32.03 -26.63 16.28
C LYS A 541 -33.32 -26.92 17.04
N LEU A 542 -34.32 -27.50 16.37
CA LEU A 542 -35.62 -27.83 16.97
C LEU A 542 -35.46 -28.78 18.18
N PHE A 543 -34.57 -29.78 18.08
CA PHE A 543 -34.33 -30.74 19.16
C PHE A 543 -33.33 -30.27 20.21
N LEU A 544 -32.24 -29.61 19.83
CA LEU A 544 -31.15 -29.25 20.73
C LEU A 544 -31.43 -27.96 21.51
N PHE A 545 -32.02 -26.97 20.84
CA PHE A 545 -32.24 -25.64 21.42
C PHE A 545 -33.71 -25.40 21.73
N ASP A 546 -34.61 -25.61 20.76
CA ASP A 546 -36.02 -25.25 20.94
C ASP A 546 -36.72 -26.15 21.97
N LEU A 547 -36.35 -27.43 22.09
CA LEU A 547 -36.89 -28.35 23.10
C LEU A 547 -36.64 -27.87 24.54
N GLY A 548 -35.44 -27.34 24.79
CA GLY A 548 -34.99 -26.89 26.11
C GLY A 548 -35.28 -25.41 26.40
N THR A 549 -35.49 -24.59 25.38
CA THR A 549 -35.66 -23.13 25.52
C THR A 549 -37.11 -22.68 25.36
N LEU A 550 -37.91 -23.33 24.49
CA LEU A 550 -39.31 -22.95 24.27
C LEU A 550 -40.22 -23.46 25.40
N ASP A 551 -41.09 -22.59 25.89
CA ASP A 551 -42.15 -22.93 26.83
C ASP A 551 -43.24 -23.83 26.15
N GLY A 552 -44.01 -24.57 26.96
CA GLY A 552 -44.80 -25.72 26.55
C GLY A 552 -45.65 -25.50 25.29
N MET A 553 -46.36 -24.37 25.20
CA MET A 553 -47.23 -24.05 24.06
C MET A 553 -46.43 -23.73 22.78
N PHE A 554 -45.37 -22.92 22.88
CA PHE A 554 -44.53 -22.57 21.73
C PHE A 554 -43.78 -23.78 21.18
N ARG A 555 -43.32 -24.66 22.07
CA ARG A 555 -42.70 -25.93 21.69
C ARG A 555 -43.66 -26.82 20.91
N VAL A 556 -44.88 -27.03 21.41
CA VAL A 556 -45.88 -27.84 20.70
C VAL A 556 -46.21 -27.25 19.33
N ALA A 557 -46.45 -25.93 19.26
CA ALA A 557 -46.72 -25.24 18.00
C ALA A 557 -45.57 -25.38 17.00
N ALA A 558 -44.32 -25.14 17.44
CA ALA A 558 -43.12 -25.26 16.62
C ALA A 558 -42.99 -26.67 16.02
N PHE A 559 -43.14 -27.72 16.85
CA PHE A 559 -43.02 -29.11 16.41
C PHE A 559 -44.12 -29.54 15.44
N ILE A 560 -45.38 -29.13 15.68
CA ILE A 560 -46.49 -29.45 14.77
C ILE A 560 -46.28 -28.78 13.42
N VAL A 561 -46.02 -27.47 13.40
CA VAL A 561 -45.87 -26.72 12.15
C VAL A 561 -44.64 -27.18 11.38
N ALA A 562 -43.50 -27.35 12.07
CA ALA A 562 -42.29 -27.90 11.48
C ALA A 562 -42.53 -29.29 10.89
N GLY A 563 -43.15 -30.20 11.66
CA GLY A 563 -43.45 -31.56 11.24
C GLY A 563 -44.35 -31.62 10.01
N LEU A 564 -45.41 -30.81 9.97
CA LEU A 564 -46.31 -30.72 8.81
C LEU A 564 -45.60 -30.19 7.56
N LEU A 565 -44.74 -29.18 7.71
CA LEU A 565 -43.94 -28.66 6.59
C LEU A 565 -42.95 -29.70 6.06
N LEU A 566 -42.26 -30.42 6.95
CA LEU A 566 -41.35 -31.51 6.59
C LEU A 566 -42.08 -32.64 5.85
N LEU A 567 -43.26 -33.04 6.34
CA LEU A 567 -44.08 -34.08 5.73
C LEU A 567 -44.60 -33.64 4.34
N GLY A 568 -45.07 -32.40 4.22
CA GLY A 568 -45.49 -31.82 2.93
C GLY A 568 -44.36 -31.75 1.91
N MET A 569 -43.14 -31.43 2.34
CA MET A 569 -41.95 -31.46 1.48
C MET A 569 -41.59 -32.89 1.05
N GLY A 570 -41.55 -33.84 1.98
CA GLY A 570 -41.18 -35.23 1.70
C GLY A 570 -42.12 -35.89 0.69
N THR A 571 -43.43 -35.70 0.88
CA THR A 571 -44.47 -36.21 -0.03
C THR A 571 -44.42 -35.55 -1.41
N GLY A 572 -44.24 -34.22 -1.48
CA GLY A 572 -44.12 -33.48 -2.73
C GLY A 572 -42.87 -33.85 -3.54
N TYR A 573 -41.73 -34.05 -2.87
CA TYR A 573 -40.48 -34.47 -3.49
C TYR A 573 -40.58 -35.91 -4.02
N ALA A 574 -41.10 -36.85 -3.22
CA ALA A 574 -41.31 -38.24 -3.62
C ALA A 574 -42.23 -38.37 -4.84
N ARG A 575 -43.31 -37.58 -4.90
CA ARG A 575 -44.22 -37.55 -6.05
C ARG A 575 -43.56 -37.00 -7.32
N SER A 576 -42.70 -35.99 -7.18
CA SER A 576 -41.99 -35.41 -8.33
C SER A 576 -40.93 -36.32 -8.94
N LEU A 577 -40.29 -37.18 -8.12
CA LEU A 577 -39.37 -38.22 -8.59
C LEU A 577 -40.13 -39.32 -9.35
N ALA A 578 -41.26 -39.80 -8.80
CA ALA A 578 -42.09 -40.80 -9.47
C ALA A 578 -42.58 -40.34 -10.86
N GLN A 579 -42.91 -39.06 -11.03
CA GLN A 579 -43.32 -38.49 -12.32
C GLN A 579 -42.16 -38.26 -13.31
N GLN A 580 -40.92 -38.27 -12.84
CA GLN A 580 -39.73 -38.17 -13.70
C GLN A 580 -39.26 -39.56 -14.18
N ASP A 581 -39.47 -40.62 -13.39
CA ASP A 581 -39.18 -42.01 -13.78
C ASP A 581 -40.22 -42.57 -14.78
N GLU A 582 -41.42 -41.99 -14.84
CA GLU A 582 -42.48 -42.35 -15.81
C GLU A 582 -42.34 -41.65 -17.18
N ARG A 583 -41.39 -40.72 -17.35
CA ARG A 583 -41.10 -40.01 -18.61
C ARG A 583 -39.79 -40.47 -19.21
#